data_AF-M5IR87-F1
#
_entry.id   AF-M5IR87-F1
#
_cell.length_a   1.000
_cell.length_b   1.000
_cell.length_c   1.000
_cell.angle_alpha   90.00
_cell.angle_beta   90.00
_cell.angle_gamma   90.00
#
_symmetry.space_group_name_H-M   'P 1'
#
loop_
_entity.id
_entity.type
_entity.pdbx_description
1 polymer ?
#
loop_
_entity_poly.entity_id
_entity_poly.type
_entity_poly.pdbx_seq_one_letter_code
_entity_poly.pdbx_strand_id
1 'polypeptide(L)'
;MDKFREKYIALQKAFWDTDGGAASILALFEFKDELEKCDEKEAKLVLVDVYELLGLKKSACELLDQICDPKDRKQLKKLGYLKQYAQNGDAGAIKRPKTASEAARQSKKLKSLPHFRYHPDPFKTGVFKDDASVVCECCEQATDVYYCSSVYCVEDVNCLCPHCIASGAAAAKFDASFIQDADPLPPGVADAKSKTEELFKRTPGYFSWQGEHWLACCDDYCEFLGDVGTKELQEMGIADEVFADYALREEFAVEDVRDYLVAGGDMAGYLFRCTHCGKYKIYVDAS
;
A
#
# COMPACT_ATOMS: atom_id res chain seq x y z
N MET A 1 12.49 -28.64 27.01
CA MET A 1 11.44 -27.78 26.44
C MET A 1 10.78 -28.58 25.33
N ASP A 2 9.54 -28.26 24.96
CA ASP A 2 8.92 -28.88 23.80
C ASP A 2 9.53 -28.32 22.50
N LYS A 3 9.57 -29.12 21.42
CA LYS A 3 10.24 -28.80 20.16
C LYS A 3 9.67 -27.54 19.50
N PHE A 4 8.36 -27.33 19.59
CA PHE A 4 7.72 -26.11 19.07
C PHE A 4 8.20 -24.87 19.81
N ARG A 5 8.38 -24.97 21.13
CA ARG A 5 8.86 -23.85 21.96
C ARG A 5 10.32 -23.49 21.64
N GLU A 6 11.17 -24.49 21.43
CA GLU A 6 12.58 -24.27 21.07
C GLU A 6 12.69 -23.58 19.70
N LYS A 7 11.91 -24.05 18.71
CA LYS A 7 11.84 -23.43 17.38
C LYS A 7 11.32 -21.99 17.44
N TYR A 8 10.27 -21.72 18.23
CA TYR A 8 9.77 -20.37 18.43
C TYR A 8 10.82 -19.42 19.01
N ILE A 9 11.56 -19.84 20.05
CA ILE A 9 12.58 -18.99 20.68
C ILE A 9 13.68 -18.63 19.67
N ALA A 10 14.11 -19.58 18.83
CA ALA A 10 15.09 -19.32 17.78
C ALA A 10 14.57 -18.31 16.74
N LEU A 11 13.31 -18.46 16.30
CA LEU A 11 12.68 -17.56 15.34
C LEU A 11 12.44 -16.15 15.92
N GLN A 12 11.98 -16.07 17.17
CA GLN A 12 11.80 -14.82 17.88
C GLN A 12 13.14 -14.08 18.03
N LYS A 13 14.21 -14.79 18.38
CA LYS A 13 15.55 -14.21 18.45
C LYS A 13 15.99 -13.66 17.09
N ALA A 14 15.86 -14.45 16.02
CA ALA A 14 16.20 -14.00 14.67
C ALA A 14 15.37 -12.77 14.24
N PHE A 15 14.10 -12.69 14.63
CA PHE A 15 13.25 -11.54 14.37
C PHE A 15 13.80 -10.26 15.01
N TRP A 16 14.15 -10.30 16.30
CA TRP A 16 14.71 -9.13 16.99
C TRP A 16 16.15 -8.79 16.55
N ASP A 17 17.00 -9.80 16.33
CA ASP A 17 18.38 -9.59 15.86
C ASP A 17 18.44 -8.94 14.47
N THR A 18 17.37 -9.07 13.68
CA THR A 18 17.25 -8.49 12.32
C THR A 18 16.33 -7.27 12.26
N ASP A 19 15.88 -6.77 13.41
CA ASP A 19 14.89 -5.68 13.52
C ASP A 19 13.66 -5.89 12.62
N GLY A 20 13.13 -7.12 12.61
CA GLY A 20 12.00 -7.47 11.75
C GLY A 20 12.36 -7.61 10.27
N GLY A 21 13.53 -8.17 9.95
CA GLY A 21 13.92 -8.43 8.56
C GLY A 21 12.94 -9.33 7.80
N ALA A 22 12.78 -9.12 6.49
CA ALA A 22 11.82 -9.87 5.66
C ALA A 22 12.00 -11.40 5.75
N ALA A 23 13.24 -11.89 5.87
CA ALA A 23 13.51 -13.32 6.02
C ALA A 23 13.05 -13.89 7.37
N SER A 24 13.22 -13.14 8.47
CA SER A 24 12.77 -13.60 9.80
C SER A 24 11.25 -13.56 9.91
N ILE A 25 10.60 -12.54 9.36
CA ILE A 25 9.14 -12.46 9.27
C ILE A 25 8.58 -13.63 8.44
N LEU A 26 9.16 -13.91 7.27
CA LEU A 26 8.72 -15.03 6.43
C LEU A 26 8.83 -16.37 7.18
N ALA A 27 9.93 -16.61 7.87
CA ALA A 27 10.12 -17.82 8.67
C ALA A 27 9.09 -17.93 9.82
N LEU A 28 8.68 -16.82 10.44
CA LEU A 28 7.59 -16.80 11.42
C LEU A 28 6.25 -17.16 10.78
N PHE A 29 5.95 -16.68 9.57
CA PHE A 29 4.73 -17.06 8.84
C PHE A 29 4.73 -18.53 8.42
N GLU A 30 5.85 -19.07 7.95
CA GLU A 30 5.97 -20.50 7.64
C GLU A 30 5.76 -21.36 8.89
N PHE A 31 6.29 -20.93 10.03
CA PHE A 31 6.08 -21.63 11.29
C PHE A 31 4.65 -21.50 11.81
N LYS A 32 4.01 -20.34 11.66
CA LYS A 32 2.57 -20.15 11.90
C LYS A 32 1.76 -21.18 11.10
N ASP A 33 2.00 -21.28 9.79
CA ASP A 33 1.27 -22.19 8.89
C ASP A 33 1.51 -23.68 9.23
N GLU A 34 2.66 -24.01 9.80
CA GLU A 34 2.96 -25.35 10.35
C GLU A 34 2.13 -25.62 11.61
N LEU A 35 2.14 -24.68 12.56
CA LEU A 35 1.42 -24.80 13.83
C LEU A 35 -0.10 -24.83 13.67
N GLU A 36 -0.66 -24.12 12.68
CA GLU A 36 -2.09 -24.13 12.37
C GLU A 36 -2.60 -25.52 11.94
N LYS A 37 -1.70 -26.41 11.48
CA LYS A 37 -2.01 -27.79 11.11
C LYS A 37 -1.86 -28.77 12.27
N CYS A 38 -1.34 -28.32 13.42
CA CYS A 38 -1.12 -29.15 14.59
C CYS A 38 -2.26 -28.98 15.60
N ASP A 39 -2.80 -30.11 16.07
CA ASP A 39 -3.86 -30.09 17.09
C ASP A 39 -3.35 -30.14 18.53
N GLU A 40 -2.06 -30.36 18.72
CA GLU A 40 -1.40 -30.44 20.04
C GLU A 40 -1.58 -29.13 20.83
N LYS A 41 -1.92 -29.25 22.12
CA LYS A 41 -2.19 -28.08 22.98
C LYS A 41 -0.96 -27.17 23.08
N GLU A 42 0.22 -27.77 23.16
CA GLU A 42 1.52 -27.11 23.19
C GLU A 42 1.76 -26.31 21.90
N ALA A 43 1.45 -26.88 20.73
CA ALA A 43 1.53 -26.19 19.45
C ALA A 43 0.59 -24.98 19.40
N LYS A 44 -0.66 -25.12 19.89
CA LYS A 44 -1.63 -24.01 19.93
C LYS A 44 -1.19 -22.88 20.87
N LEU A 45 -0.57 -23.20 22.01
CA LEU A 45 -0.01 -22.18 22.91
C LEU A 45 1.17 -21.43 22.26
N VAL A 46 2.03 -22.13 21.53
CA VAL A 46 3.12 -21.51 20.76
C VAL A 46 2.56 -20.67 19.61
N LEU A 47 1.48 -21.11 18.95
CA LEU A 47 0.81 -20.35 17.89
C LEU A 47 0.26 -19.01 18.39
N VAL A 48 -0.29 -18.96 19.61
CA VAL A 48 -0.70 -17.70 20.25
C VAL A 48 0.49 -16.75 20.43
N ASP A 49 1.67 -17.25 20.80
CA ASP A 49 2.89 -16.44 20.91
C ASP A 49 3.36 -15.93 19.53
N VAL A 50 3.29 -16.78 18.49
CA VAL A 50 3.61 -16.39 17.09
C VAL A 50 2.66 -15.32 16.57
N TYR A 51 1.34 -15.47 16.77
CA TYR A 51 0.36 -14.46 16.40
C TYR A 51 0.63 -13.13 17.07
N GLU A 52 0.95 -13.15 18.37
CA GLU A 52 1.26 -11.93 19.10
C GLU A 52 2.49 -11.20 18.54
N LEU A 53 3.54 -11.96 18.18
CA LEU A 53 4.78 -11.43 17.60
C LEU A 53 4.55 -10.86 16.19
N LEU A 54 3.66 -11.47 15.40
CA LEU A 54 3.24 -10.97 14.09
C LEU A 54 2.22 -9.82 14.17
N GLY A 55 1.81 -9.40 15.37
CA GLY A 55 0.80 -8.34 15.54
C GLY A 55 -0.64 -8.78 15.26
N LEU A 56 -0.89 -10.08 15.07
CA LEU A 56 -2.22 -10.68 14.85
C LEU A 56 -2.98 -10.80 16.19
N LYS A 57 -3.31 -9.67 16.81
CA LYS A 57 -3.87 -9.61 18.17
C LYS A 57 -5.26 -10.24 18.28
N LYS A 58 -6.11 -10.10 17.25
CA LYS A 58 -7.44 -10.73 17.24
C LYS A 58 -7.31 -12.24 17.12
N SER A 59 -6.53 -12.72 16.15
CA SER A 59 -6.27 -14.15 15.96
C SER A 59 -5.65 -14.80 17.22
N ALA A 60 -4.70 -14.11 17.88
CA ALA A 60 -4.13 -14.55 19.15
C ALA A 60 -5.19 -14.64 20.27
N CYS A 61 -6.08 -13.64 20.35
CA CYS A 61 -7.12 -13.59 21.35
C CYS A 61 -8.13 -14.73 21.20
N GLU A 62 -8.64 -14.95 19.99
CA GLU A 62 -9.63 -15.98 19.69
C GLU A 62 -9.09 -17.38 19.96
N LEU A 63 -7.85 -17.67 19.53
CA LEU A 63 -7.22 -18.95 19.81
C LEU A 63 -6.98 -19.15 21.30
N LEU A 64 -6.47 -18.13 22.00
CA LEU A 64 -6.21 -18.24 23.43
C LEU A 64 -7.50 -18.43 24.22
N ASP A 65 -8.59 -17.74 23.87
CA ASP A 65 -9.90 -17.89 24.53
C ASP A 65 -10.42 -19.35 24.44
N GLN A 66 -10.18 -20.01 23.31
CA GLN A 66 -10.57 -21.42 23.09
C GLN A 66 -9.75 -22.42 23.91
N ILE A 67 -8.45 -22.20 24.05
CA ILE A 67 -7.53 -23.17 24.68
C ILE A 67 -7.15 -22.82 26.12
N CYS A 68 -7.59 -21.66 26.62
CA CYS A 68 -7.18 -21.11 27.92
C CYS A 68 -7.47 -22.10 29.05
N ASP A 69 -6.47 -22.38 29.88
CA ASP A 69 -6.68 -23.06 31.15
C ASP A 69 -7.19 -22.05 32.21
N PRO A 70 -8.40 -22.21 32.76
CA PRO A 70 -8.94 -21.30 33.77
C PRO A 70 -8.11 -21.23 35.06
N LYS A 71 -7.20 -22.20 35.29
CA LYS A 71 -6.30 -22.23 36.44
C LYS A 71 -4.95 -21.57 36.16
N ASP A 72 -4.62 -21.30 34.88
CA ASP A 72 -3.37 -20.66 34.49
C ASP A 72 -3.53 -19.12 34.50
N ARG A 73 -3.07 -18.51 35.59
CA ARG A 73 -3.08 -17.05 35.76
C ARG A 73 -2.28 -16.30 34.68
N LYS A 74 -1.25 -16.90 34.08
CA LYS A 74 -0.48 -16.25 33.02
C LYS A 74 -1.30 -16.17 31.73
N GLN A 75 -1.96 -17.26 31.37
CA GLN A 75 -2.85 -17.29 30.20
C GLN A 75 -4.02 -16.31 30.37
N LEU A 76 -4.65 -16.28 31.55
CA LEU A 76 -5.73 -15.33 31.84
C LEU A 76 -5.29 -13.86 31.72
N LYS A 77 -4.09 -13.52 32.21
CA LYS A 77 -3.54 -12.15 32.07
C LYS A 77 -3.28 -11.81 30.60
N LYS A 78 -2.67 -12.73 29.85
CA LYS A 78 -2.40 -12.56 28.42
C LYS A 78 -3.70 -12.38 27.64
N LEU A 79 -4.72 -13.18 27.94
CA LEU A 79 -6.04 -13.07 27.33
C LEU A 79 -6.68 -11.71 27.63
N GLY A 80 -6.60 -11.22 28.87
CA GLY A 80 -7.06 -9.89 29.23
C GLY A 80 -6.38 -8.77 28.45
N TYR A 81 -5.06 -8.85 28.26
CA TYR A 81 -4.31 -7.91 27.43
C TYR A 81 -4.75 -7.98 25.97
N LEU A 82 -4.82 -9.16 25.36
CA LEU A 82 -5.22 -9.33 23.96
C LEU A 82 -6.64 -8.82 23.69
N LYS A 83 -7.58 -9.01 24.64
CA LYS A 83 -8.96 -8.49 24.53
C LYS A 83 -9.03 -6.97 24.41
N GLN A 84 -8.05 -6.23 24.92
CA GLN A 84 -7.99 -4.77 24.79
C GLN A 84 -7.69 -4.34 23.35
N TYR A 85 -6.90 -5.12 22.61
CA TYR A 85 -6.45 -4.79 21.25
C TYR A 85 -7.24 -5.50 20.15
N ALA A 86 -7.95 -6.59 20.48
CA ALA A 86 -8.71 -7.37 19.50
C ALA A 86 -9.86 -6.60 18.83
N GLN A 87 -10.34 -5.52 19.44
CA GLN A 87 -11.41 -4.67 18.87
C GLN A 87 -10.99 -4.02 17.54
N ASN A 88 -9.69 -3.76 17.36
CA ASN A 88 -9.14 -3.15 16.15
C ASN A 88 -8.84 -4.18 15.04
N GLY A 89 -9.23 -5.45 15.26
CA GLY A 89 -8.90 -6.54 14.35
C GLY A 89 -7.40 -6.79 14.23
N ASP A 90 -7.00 -7.30 13.06
CA ASP A 90 -5.60 -7.60 12.72
C ASP A 90 -5.02 -6.60 11.68
N ALA A 91 -5.64 -5.41 11.55
CA ALA A 91 -5.28 -4.43 10.52
C ALA A 91 -3.84 -3.91 10.62
N GLY A 92 -3.29 -3.82 11.84
CA GLY A 92 -1.90 -3.42 12.10
C GLY A 92 -0.88 -4.56 12.12
N ALA A 93 -1.28 -5.78 11.71
CA ALA A 93 -0.37 -6.92 11.72
C ALA A 93 0.74 -6.79 10.67
N ILE A 94 1.89 -7.40 10.97
CA ILE A 94 3.03 -7.46 10.07
C ILE A 94 2.59 -8.18 8.79
N LYS A 95 2.74 -7.55 7.63
CA LYS A 95 2.40 -8.16 6.34
C LYS A 95 3.39 -9.28 6.01
N ARG A 96 2.89 -10.43 5.55
CA ARG A 96 3.71 -11.54 5.09
C ARG A 96 4.58 -11.12 3.90
N PRO A 97 5.92 -11.20 3.99
CA PRO A 97 6.79 -10.94 2.86
C PRO A 97 6.55 -11.97 1.76
N LYS A 98 6.62 -11.55 0.50
CA LYS A 98 6.56 -12.47 -0.64
C LYS A 98 7.80 -13.37 -0.62
N THR A 99 7.63 -14.66 -0.90
CA THR A 99 8.76 -15.59 -1.07
C THR A 99 9.61 -15.16 -2.27
N ALA A 100 10.87 -15.60 -2.34
CA ALA A 100 11.75 -15.31 -3.48
C ALA A 100 11.15 -15.76 -4.82
N SER A 101 10.41 -16.88 -4.82
CA SER A 101 9.71 -17.39 -6.00
C SER A 101 8.53 -16.50 -6.40
N GLU A 102 7.72 -16.06 -5.43
CA GLU A 102 6.61 -15.13 -5.68
C GLU A 102 7.11 -13.76 -6.12
N ALA A 103 8.19 -13.25 -5.52
CA ALA A 103 8.85 -12.01 -5.93
C ALA A 103 9.42 -12.12 -7.34
N ALA A 104 10.03 -13.25 -7.71
CA ALA A 104 10.51 -13.50 -9.08
C ALA A 104 9.36 -13.62 -10.08
N ARG A 105 8.25 -14.29 -9.72
CA ARG A 105 7.04 -14.39 -10.54
C ARG A 105 6.40 -13.02 -10.73
N GLN A 106 6.31 -12.23 -9.67
CA GLN A 106 5.81 -10.87 -9.71
C GLN A 106 6.71 -9.98 -10.56
N SER A 107 8.04 -10.04 -10.39
CA SER A 107 9.01 -9.31 -11.20
C SER A 107 8.88 -9.64 -12.70
N LYS A 108 8.68 -10.93 -13.03
CA LYS A 108 8.43 -11.36 -14.41
C LYS A 108 7.10 -10.83 -14.96
N LYS A 109 6.04 -10.80 -14.14
CA LYS A 109 4.75 -10.19 -14.49
C LYS A 109 4.88 -8.68 -14.70
N LEU A 110 5.53 -7.97 -13.78
CA LEU A 110 5.81 -6.53 -13.86
C LEU A 110 6.49 -6.14 -15.17
N LYS A 111 7.47 -6.93 -15.63
CA LYS A 111 8.15 -6.69 -16.92
C LYS A 111 7.25 -6.80 -18.15
N SER A 112 6.10 -7.49 -18.03
CA SER A 112 5.12 -7.63 -19.13
C SER A 112 4.01 -6.59 -19.09
N LEU A 113 3.99 -5.74 -18.05
CA LEU A 113 2.99 -4.71 -17.89
C LEU A 113 3.40 -3.43 -18.61
N PRO A 114 2.42 -2.61 -19.01
CA PRO A 114 2.70 -1.30 -19.57
C PRO A 114 3.43 -0.43 -18.56
N HIS A 115 4.34 0.40 -19.07
CA HIS A 115 4.95 1.47 -18.29
C HIS A 115 4.04 2.70 -18.34
N PHE A 116 3.71 3.24 -17.17
CA PHE A 116 2.93 4.47 -17.04
C PHE A 116 3.87 5.60 -16.68
N ARG A 117 4.02 6.57 -17.58
CA ARG A 117 4.97 7.69 -17.41
C ARG A 117 4.71 8.47 -16.12
N TYR A 118 3.46 8.82 -15.86
CA TYR A 118 3.11 9.63 -14.70
C TYR A 118 2.90 8.78 -13.44
N HIS A 119 2.64 7.48 -13.54
CA HIS A 119 2.50 6.61 -12.36
C HIS A 119 3.44 5.40 -12.47
N PRO A 120 4.75 5.57 -12.26
CA PRO A 120 5.76 4.55 -12.57
C PRO A 120 5.61 3.25 -11.77
N ASP A 121 5.18 3.33 -10.50
CA ASP A 121 5.09 2.17 -9.60
C ASP A 121 3.66 1.91 -9.04
N PRO A 122 2.67 1.59 -9.89
CA PRO A 122 1.26 1.47 -9.48
C PRO A 122 0.96 0.27 -8.55
N PHE A 123 1.90 -0.67 -8.40
CA PHE A 123 1.83 -1.73 -7.40
C PHE A 123 2.29 -1.27 -6.02
N LYS A 124 3.29 -0.39 -5.97
CA LYS A 124 3.82 0.13 -4.71
C LYS A 124 2.76 1.00 -4.03
N THR A 125 1.99 1.74 -4.82
CA THR A 125 0.88 2.60 -4.38
C THR A 125 -0.41 1.81 -4.14
N GLY A 126 -0.45 0.52 -4.51
CA GLY A 126 -1.57 -0.38 -4.25
C GLY A 126 -2.75 -0.23 -5.20
N VAL A 127 -2.67 0.63 -6.23
CA VAL A 127 -3.77 0.81 -7.20
C VAL A 127 -3.93 -0.37 -8.15
N PHE A 128 -2.86 -1.17 -8.33
CA PHE A 128 -2.96 -2.49 -8.93
C PHE A 128 -2.79 -3.59 -7.89
N LYS A 129 -3.67 -4.59 -7.94
CA LYS A 129 -3.60 -5.82 -7.16
C LYS A 129 -3.28 -7.02 -8.04
N ASP A 130 -2.61 -8.01 -7.45
CA ASP A 130 -2.19 -9.26 -8.10
C ASP A 130 -2.56 -10.52 -7.29
N ASP A 131 -3.56 -10.39 -6.42
CA ASP A 131 -4.03 -11.42 -5.48
C ASP A 131 -5.08 -12.38 -6.07
N ALA A 132 -5.74 -12.01 -7.17
CA ALA A 132 -6.74 -12.82 -7.85
C ALA A 132 -6.63 -12.75 -9.38
N SER A 133 -7.09 -13.82 -10.04
CA SER A 133 -7.34 -13.81 -11.49
C SER A 133 -8.77 -13.38 -11.75
N VAL A 134 -8.95 -12.25 -12.45
CA VAL A 134 -10.25 -11.65 -12.77
C VAL A 134 -10.41 -11.49 -14.28
N VAL A 135 -11.63 -11.24 -14.74
CA VAL A 135 -11.90 -10.93 -16.15
C VAL A 135 -11.96 -9.41 -16.31
N CYS A 136 -11.19 -8.86 -17.25
CA CYS A 136 -11.24 -7.44 -17.53
C CYS A 136 -12.56 -7.06 -18.22
N GLU A 137 -13.29 -6.09 -17.67
CA GLU A 137 -14.57 -5.63 -18.22
C GLU A 137 -14.42 -4.89 -19.57
N CYS A 138 -13.21 -4.40 -19.88
CA CYS A 138 -12.92 -3.75 -21.16
C CYS A 138 -12.72 -4.77 -22.30
N CYS A 139 -11.72 -5.66 -22.17
CA CYS A 139 -11.30 -6.57 -23.24
C CYS A 139 -11.78 -8.02 -23.08
N GLU A 140 -12.50 -8.33 -21.99
CA GLU A 140 -13.04 -9.65 -21.67
C GLU A 140 -11.98 -10.75 -21.54
N GLN A 141 -10.70 -10.38 -21.41
CA GLN A 141 -9.59 -11.30 -21.19
C GLN A 141 -9.35 -11.51 -19.70
N ALA A 142 -8.93 -12.73 -19.34
CA ALA A 142 -8.47 -13.04 -17.99
C ALA A 142 -7.16 -12.29 -17.71
N THR A 143 -7.06 -11.68 -16.53
CA THR A 143 -5.89 -10.96 -16.05
C THR A 143 -5.62 -11.32 -14.59
N ASP A 144 -4.35 -11.48 -14.24
CA ASP A 144 -3.90 -11.66 -12.85
C ASP A 144 -3.55 -10.32 -12.19
N VAL A 145 -3.76 -9.21 -12.89
CA VAL A 145 -3.51 -7.86 -12.41
C VAL A 145 -4.68 -6.97 -12.79
N TYR A 146 -5.22 -6.25 -11.82
CA TYR A 146 -6.37 -5.38 -12.05
C TYR A 146 -6.31 -4.09 -11.24
N TYR A 147 -6.94 -3.05 -11.77
CA TYR A 147 -7.10 -1.72 -11.18
C TYR A 147 -8.15 -1.72 -10.08
N CYS A 148 -7.89 -1.00 -8.99
CA CYS A 148 -8.75 -0.95 -7.81
C CYS A 148 -9.06 0.46 -7.31
N SER A 149 -8.59 1.51 -8.01
CA SER A 149 -8.91 2.90 -7.65
C SER A 149 -10.11 3.39 -8.46
N SER A 150 -10.51 4.63 -8.22
CA SER A 150 -11.65 5.29 -8.84
C SER A 150 -11.57 5.25 -10.37
N VAL A 151 -12.71 4.95 -10.99
CA VAL A 151 -12.96 5.10 -12.43
C VAL A 151 -14.10 6.09 -12.57
N TYR A 152 -13.81 7.26 -13.13
CA TYR A 152 -14.80 8.32 -13.32
C TYR A 152 -15.55 8.08 -14.64
N CYS A 153 -16.63 7.30 -14.57
CA CYS A 153 -17.56 7.03 -15.67
C CYS A 153 -19.01 6.92 -15.17
N VAL A 154 -19.96 6.79 -16.09
CA VAL A 154 -21.38 6.60 -15.76
C VAL A 154 -21.66 5.16 -15.35
N GLU A 155 -20.93 4.22 -15.94
CA GLU A 155 -21.01 2.79 -15.65
C GLU A 155 -20.28 2.43 -14.35
N ASP A 156 -20.72 1.35 -13.69
CA ASP A 156 -20.05 0.77 -12.52
C ASP A 156 -18.99 -0.24 -12.99
N VAL A 157 -17.76 0.24 -13.19
CA VAL A 157 -16.62 -0.54 -13.69
C VAL A 157 -15.67 -0.86 -12.55
N ASN A 158 -15.44 -2.15 -12.27
CA ASN A 158 -14.70 -2.60 -11.10
C ASN A 158 -13.35 -3.25 -11.46
N CYS A 159 -13.24 -3.91 -12.61
CA CYS A 159 -12.09 -4.74 -12.98
C CYS A 159 -11.51 -4.38 -14.35
N LEU A 160 -10.44 -3.57 -14.35
CA LEU A 160 -9.71 -3.20 -15.57
C LEU A 160 -8.27 -3.73 -15.55
N CYS A 161 -7.83 -4.32 -16.66
CA CYS A 161 -6.43 -4.74 -16.80
C CYS A 161 -5.53 -3.52 -17.13
N PRO A 162 -4.25 -3.54 -16.73
CA PRO A 162 -3.31 -2.46 -17.03
C PRO A 162 -3.18 -2.14 -18.52
N HIS A 163 -3.27 -3.14 -19.41
CA HIS A 163 -3.15 -2.94 -20.86
C HIS A 163 -4.32 -2.12 -21.44
N CYS A 164 -5.54 -2.31 -20.93
CA CYS A 164 -6.70 -1.51 -21.34
C CYS A 164 -6.63 -0.06 -20.87
N ILE A 165 -6.02 0.19 -19.70
CA ILE A 165 -5.73 1.54 -19.22
C ILE A 165 -4.65 2.17 -20.11
N ALA A 166 -3.50 1.51 -20.25
CA ALA A 166 -2.35 2.06 -20.97
C ALA A 166 -2.61 2.34 -22.45
N SER A 167 -3.47 1.54 -23.10
CA SER A 167 -3.87 1.76 -24.49
C SER A 167 -4.96 2.83 -24.65
N GLY A 168 -5.64 3.23 -23.58
CA GLY A 168 -6.83 4.08 -23.62
C GLY A 168 -8.11 3.37 -24.04
N ALA A 169 -8.08 2.04 -24.24
CA ALA A 169 -9.25 1.27 -24.63
C ALA A 169 -10.37 1.30 -23.57
N ALA A 170 -10.00 1.26 -22.28
CA ALA A 170 -10.97 1.38 -21.19
C ALA A 170 -11.63 2.76 -21.17
N ALA A 171 -10.83 3.83 -21.25
CA ALA A 171 -11.34 5.20 -21.33
C ALA A 171 -12.25 5.41 -22.55
N ALA A 172 -11.90 4.84 -23.71
CA ALA A 172 -12.73 4.95 -24.92
C ALA A 172 -14.04 4.15 -24.83
N LYS A 173 -14.02 2.96 -24.20
CA LYS A 173 -15.20 2.09 -24.10
C LYS A 173 -16.25 2.64 -23.13
N PHE A 174 -15.80 3.20 -22.01
CA PHE A 174 -16.65 3.62 -20.89
C PHE A 174 -16.76 5.16 -20.75
N ASP A 175 -16.23 5.92 -21.71
CA ASP A 175 -16.07 7.38 -21.62
C ASP A 175 -15.47 7.82 -20.27
N ALA A 176 -14.46 7.07 -19.82
CA ALA A 176 -13.93 7.16 -18.47
C ALA A 176 -12.70 8.07 -18.36
N SER A 177 -12.53 8.68 -17.18
CA SER A 177 -11.26 9.23 -16.69
C SER A 177 -10.79 8.43 -15.47
N PHE A 178 -9.48 8.37 -15.24
CA PHE A 178 -8.89 7.72 -14.07
C PHE A 178 -8.39 8.71 -13.01
N ILE A 179 -8.45 10.00 -13.31
CA ILE A 179 -7.96 11.09 -12.46
C ILE A 179 -9.05 12.15 -12.41
N GLN A 180 -9.29 12.72 -11.22
CA GLN A 180 -10.32 13.74 -11.02
C GLN A 180 -9.90 15.10 -11.54
N ASP A 181 -8.72 15.58 -11.11
CA ASP A 181 -8.22 16.89 -11.50
C ASP A 181 -6.69 16.92 -11.63
N ALA A 182 -6.17 17.98 -12.25
CA ALA A 182 -4.74 18.22 -12.40
C ALA A 182 -4.43 19.72 -12.56
N ASP A 183 -3.22 20.11 -12.16
CA ASP A 183 -2.68 21.43 -12.49
C ASP A 183 -2.72 21.66 -14.01
N PRO A 184 -3.07 22.88 -14.47
CA PRO A 184 -3.02 23.18 -15.89
C PRO A 184 -1.57 23.24 -16.39
N LEU A 185 -1.31 22.64 -17.56
CA LEU A 185 -0.04 22.84 -18.24
C LEU A 185 0.11 24.31 -18.69
N PRO A 186 1.32 24.90 -18.64
CA PRO A 186 1.52 26.27 -19.10
C PRO A 186 1.07 26.52 -20.54
N PRO A 187 0.63 27.75 -20.87
CA PRO A 187 0.28 28.10 -22.25
C PRO A 187 1.46 27.91 -23.21
N GLY A 188 1.19 27.33 -24.39
CA GLY A 188 2.21 27.15 -25.43
C GLY A 188 3.10 25.91 -25.29
N VAL A 189 2.85 25.06 -24.29
CA VAL A 189 3.48 23.73 -24.18
C VAL A 189 3.18 22.89 -25.41
N ALA A 190 4.22 22.31 -26.01
CA ALA A 190 4.08 21.37 -27.10
C ALA A 190 3.33 20.12 -26.64
N ASP A 191 2.42 19.62 -27.49
CA ASP A 191 1.64 18.41 -27.26
C ASP A 191 0.80 18.40 -25.98
N ALA A 192 0.47 19.57 -25.41
CA ALA A 192 -0.28 19.70 -24.17
C ALA A 192 -1.56 18.84 -24.17
N LYS A 193 -2.32 18.85 -25.28
CA LYS A 193 -3.52 18.00 -25.42
C LYS A 193 -3.19 16.51 -25.28
N SER A 194 -2.12 16.04 -25.93
CA SER A 194 -1.73 14.63 -25.87
C SER A 194 -1.25 14.24 -24.47
N LYS A 195 -0.52 15.14 -23.78
CA LYS A 195 -0.07 14.94 -22.39
C LYS A 195 -1.28 14.84 -21.45
N THR A 196 -2.25 15.73 -21.58
CA THR A 196 -3.50 15.70 -20.81
C THR A 196 -4.32 14.45 -21.11
N GLU A 197 -4.44 14.03 -22.37
CA GLU A 197 -5.13 12.77 -22.71
C GLU A 197 -4.40 11.54 -22.14
N GLU A 198 -3.06 11.50 -22.18
CA GLU A 198 -2.28 10.41 -21.57
C GLU A 198 -2.48 10.37 -20.04
N LEU A 199 -2.52 11.53 -19.39
CA LEU A 199 -2.78 11.62 -17.96
C LEU A 199 -4.17 11.06 -17.64
N PHE A 200 -5.23 11.73 -18.07
CA PHE A 200 -6.59 11.42 -17.62
C PHE A 200 -7.12 10.09 -18.14
N LYS A 201 -6.71 9.64 -19.34
CA LYS A 201 -7.30 8.46 -20.01
C LYS A 201 -6.40 7.24 -20.04
N ARG A 202 -5.10 7.39 -19.73
CA ARG A 202 -4.12 6.32 -19.90
C ARG A 202 -3.20 6.12 -18.70
N THR A 203 -3.34 6.92 -17.64
CA THR A 203 -2.58 6.79 -16.40
C THR A 203 -3.52 6.31 -15.29
N PRO A 204 -3.16 5.28 -14.51
CA PRO A 204 -3.93 4.90 -13.34
C PRO A 204 -3.87 6.00 -12.27
N GLY A 205 -5.00 6.28 -11.63
CA GLY A 205 -5.11 7.24 -10.53
C GLY A 205 -4.37 6.80 -9.26
N TYR A 206 -4.67 7.43 -8.13
CA TYR A 206 -4.13 7.11 -6.81
C TYR A 206 -5.19 7.27 -5.71
N PHE A 207 -5.07 6.53 -4.61
CA PHE A 207 -6.04 6.65 -3.52
C PHE A 207 -5.89 7.99 -2.80
N SER A 208 -7.00 8.68 -2.58
CA SER A 208 -7.05 9.98 -1.90
C SER A 208 -8.34 10.14 -1.08
N TRP A 209 -8.43 11.19 -0.26
CA TRP A 209 -9.60 11.46 0.58
C TRP A 209 -10.70 12.22 -0.19
N GLN A 210 -10.36 13.36 -0.79
CA GLN A 210 -11.27 14.27 -1.50
C GLN A 210 -11.15 14.16 -3.03
N GLY A 211 -10.30 13.25 -3.54
CA GLY A 211 -10.08 12.98 -4.97
C GLY A 211 -8.68 13.35 -5.45
N GLU A 212 -8.24 12.72 -6.54
CA GLU A 212 -6.89 12.93 -7.09
C GLU A 212 -6.71 14.33 -7.69
N HIS A 213 -5.61 14.99 -7.34
CA HIS A 213 -5.15 16.23 -7.98
C HIS A 213 -3.71 16.06 -8.46
N TRP A 214 -3.52 15.95 -9.76
CA TRP A 214 -2.21 15.70 -10.34
C TRP A 214 -1.36 16.96 -10.51
N LEU A 215 -0.11 16.92 -10.07
CA LEU A 215 0.76 18.10 -10.15
C LEU A 215 1.49 18.23 -11.49
N ALA A 216 1.69 19.47 -11.93
CA ALA A 216 2.49 19.80 -13.11
C ALA A 216 3.75 20.60 -12.73
N CYS A 217 4.81 20.47 -13.53
CA CYS A 217 6.03 21.26 -13.35
C CYS A 217 6.79 21.37 -14.67
N CYS A 218 7.40 22.54 -14.91
CA CYS A 218 8.00 22.89 -16.19
C CYS A 218 6.94 22.85 -17.30
N ASP A 219 7.03 21.91 -18.23
CA ASP A 219 6.16 21.78 -19.39
C ASP A 219 5.43 20.41 -19.43
N ASP A 220 5.40 19.67 -18.32
CA ASP A 220 4.77 18.36 -18.26
C ASP A 220 4.16 18.05 -16.88
N TYR A 221 3.39 16.96 -16.81
CA TYR A 221 2.90 16.42 -15.55
C TYR A 221 4.01 15.68 -14.81
N CYS A 222 3.99 15.79 -13.49
CA CYS A 222 4.93 15.08 -12.64
C CYS A 222 4.59 13.59 -12.56
N GLU A 223 5.58 12.77 -12.21
CA GLU A 223 5.34 11.38 -11.84
C GLU A 223 4.96 11.27 -10.35
N PHE A 224 3.93 10.49 -10.04
CA PHE A 224 3.48 10.17 -8.71
C PHE A 224 4.29 9.03 -8.10
N LEU A 225 4.78 9.23 -6.88
CA LEU A 225 5.71 8.32 -6.19
C LEU A 225 5.09 7.57 -5.00
N GLY A 226 3.87 7.94 -4.62
CA GLY A 226 3.14 7.40 -3.48
C GLY A 226 2.91 8.40 -2.36
N ASP A 227 2.29 7.91 -1.29
CA ASP A 227 2.01 8.66 -0.08
C ASP A 227 3.30 9.02 0.67
N VAL A 228 3.30 10.16 1.33
CA VAL A 228 4.44 10.69 2.06
C VAL A 228 3.99 11.46 3.30
N GLY A 229 4.78 11.38 4.37
CA GLY A 229 4.65 12.23 5.55
C GLY A 229 5.88 13.11 5.75
N THR A 230 5.82 13.98 6.76
CA THR A 230 6.94 14.87 7.10
C THR A 230 8.21 14.08 7.42
N LYS A 231 8.07 12.93 8.09
CA LYS A 231 9.20 12.08 8.46
C LYS A 231 9.95 11.56 7.23
N GLU A 232 9.23 11.03 6.25
CA GLU A 232 9.81 10.51 5.01
C GLU A 232 10.49 11.62 4.20
N LEU A 233 9.87 12.81 4.12
CA LEU A 233 10.47 13.97 3.46
C LEU A 233 11.78 14.42 4.14
N GLN A 234 11.86 14.32 5.48
CA GLN A 234 13.07 14.62 6.24
C GLN A 234 14.17 13.58 5.98
N GLU A 235 13.83 12.29 5.99
CA GLU A 235 14.76 11.20 5.70
C GLU A 235 15.33 11.30 4.27
N MET A 236 14.52 11.79 3.33
CA MET A 236 14.94 12.09 1.95
C MET A 236 15.75 13.37 1.82
N GLY A 237 15.78 14.24 2.85
CA GLY A 237 16.48 15.52 2.83
C GLY A 237 15.85 16.58 1.93
N ILE A 238 14.56 16.44 1.58
CA ILE A 238 13.83 17.34 0.66
C ILE A 238 12.73 18.16 1.34
N ALA A 239 12.49 17.94 2.65
CA ALA A 239 11.38 18.55 3.38
C ALA A 239 11.29 20.08 3.23
N ASP A 240 12.40 20.81 3.43
CA ASP A 240 12.39 22.28 3.37
C ASP A 240 12.02 22.80 1.96
N GLU A 241 12.58 22.20 0.90
CA GLU A 241 12.27 22.60 -0.49
C GLU A 241 10.80 22.31 -0.84
N VAL A 242 10.33 21.11 -0.46
CA VAL A 242 8.96 20.68 -0.74
C VAL A 242 7.92 21.54 -0.02
N PHE A 243 8.14 21.86 1.26
CA PHE A 243 7.21 22.72 2.01
C PHE A 243 7.25 24.17 1.54
N ALA A 244 8.41 24.68 1.13
CA ALA A 244 8.52 26.01 0.54
C ALA A 244 7.76 26.12 -0.80
N ASP A 245 7.81 25.08 -1.64
CA ASP A 245 7.03 25.01 -2.87
C ASP A 245 5.53 24.85 -2.58
N TYR A 246 5.17 23.98 -1.62
CA TYR A 246 3.77 23.78 -1.20
C TYR A 246 3.13 25.07 -0.66
N ALA A 247 3.86 25.87 0.11
CA ALA A 247 3.36 27.13 0.66
C ALA A 247 2.87 28.12 -0.42
N LEU A 248 3.36 28.01 -1.66
CA LEU A 248 2.91 28.83 -2.79
C LEU A 248 1.48 28.49 -3.25
N ARG A 249 0.91 27.37 -2.81
CA ARG A 249 -0.45 26.94 -3.17
C ARG A 249 -1.53 27.62 -2.33
N GLU A 250 -1.17 28.17 -1.16
CA GLU A 250 -2.08 28.88 -0.23
C GLU A 250 -3.34 28.07 0.16
N GLU A 251 -3.23 26.73 0.22
CA GLU A 251 -4.31 25.81 0.57
C GLU A 251 -4.42 25.61 2.11
N PHE A 252 -3.53 24.79 2.68
CA PHE A 252 -3.36 24.66 4.13
C PHE A 252 -2.17 25.49 4.63
N ALA A 253 -2.20 25.91 5.89
CA ALA A 253 -1.04 26.54 6.52
C ALA A 253 0.15 25.58 6.52
N VAL A 254 1.29 26.01 5.99
CA VAL A 254 2.47 25.15 5.80
C VAL A 254 3.00 24.61 7.13
N GLU A 255 2.82 25.35 8.22
CA GLU A 255 3.15 24.91 9.58
C GLU A 255 2.30 23.72 10.00
N ASP A 256 0.98 23.79 9.77
CA ASP A 256 0.06 22.69 10.08
C ASP A 256 0.38 21.47 9.21
N VAL A 257 0.64 21.67 7.91
CA VAL A 257 1.05 20.58 7.03
C VAL A 257 2.33 19.94 7.54
N ARG A 258 3.36 20.72 7.84
CA ARG A 258 4.62 20.19 8.36
C ARG A 258 4.43 19.39 9.65
N ASP A 259 3.54 19.81 10.54
CA ASP A 259 3.36 19.16 11.84
C ASP A 259 2.46 17.91 11.78
N TYR A 260 1.49 17.86 10.86
CA TYR A 260 0.47 16.81 10.81
C TYR A 260 0.54 15.88 9.60
N LEU A 261 1.39 16.13 8.61
CA LEU A 261 1.48 15.29 7.41
C LEU A 261 2.02 13.89 7.72
N VAL A 262 1.16 12.88 7.52
CA VAL A 262 1.47 11.46 7.73
C VAL A 262 1.04 10.68 6.50
N ALA A 263 1.90 9.79 6.00
CA ALA A 263 1.57 8.91 4.87
C ALA A 263 0.32 8.07 5.19
N GLY A 264 -0.74 8.23 4.40
CA GLY A 264 -2.04 7.57 4.60
C GLY A 264 -2.79 8.01 5.87
N GLY A 265 -2.41 9.15 6.48
CA GLY A 265 -3.08 9.70 7.66
C GLY A 265 -4.26 10.62 7.35
N ASP A 266 -4.85 11.21 8.39
CA ASP A 266 -5.97 12.17 8.26
C ASP A 266 -5.56 13.43 7.50
N MET A 267 -4.29 13.84 7.59
CA MET A 267 -3.65 14.80 6.69
C MET A 267 -2.62 14.05 5.85
N ALA A 268 -3.02 13.68 4.64
CA ALA A 268 -2.26 12.83 3.74
C ALA A 268 -1.47 13.67 2.73
N GLY A 269 -0.20 13.29 2.51
CA GLY A 269 0.65 13.87 1.48
C GLY A 269 0.86 12.92 0.31
N TYR A 270 0.83 13.45 -0.90
CA TYR A 270 1.07 12.70 -2.13
C TYR A 270 2.30 13.26 -2.82
N LEU A 271 3.35 12.46 -2.96
CA LEU A 271 4.64 12.90 -3.49
C LEU A 271 4.68 12.80 -5.01
N PHE A 272 5.12 13.88 -5.64
CA PHE A 272 5.34 13.98 -7.07
C PHE A 272 6.78 14.37 -7.37
N ARG A 273 7.31 13.94 -8.52
CA ARG A 273 8.62 14.37 -9.04
C ARG A 273 8.49 14.86 -10.47
N CYS A 274 9.05 16.02 -10.76
CA CYS A 274 9.12 16.54 -12.12
C CYS A 274 10.05 15.67 -12.97
N THR A 275 9.57 15.22 -14.12
CA THR A 275 10.34 14.40 -15.09
C THR A 275 11.44 15.19 -15.81
N HIS A 276 11.39 16.53 -15.77
CA HIS A 276 12.37 17.42 -16.41
C HIS A 276 13.45 17.92 -15.46
N CYS A 277 13.05 18.54 -14.34
CA CYS A 277 14.00 19.15 -13.40
C CYS A 277 14.32 18.27 -12.18
N GLY A 278 13.60 17.16 -11.98
CA GLY A 278 13.81 16.25 -10.86
C GLY A 278 13.33 16.76 -9.50
N LYS A 279 12.77 17.98 -9.44
CA LYS A 279 12.25 18.56 -8.19
C LYS A 279 11.03 17.79 -7.68
N TYR A 280 10.94 17.71 -6.37
CA TYR A 280 9.83 17.10 -5.66
C TYR A 280 8.77 18.14 -5.32
N LYS A 281 7.51 17.72 -5.38
CA LYS A 281 6.32 18.51 -5.03
C LYS A 281 5.36 17.62 -4.25
N ILE A 282 4.50 18.22 -3.44
CA ILE A 282 3.44 17.47 -2.75
C ILE A 282 2.08 18.08 -3.02
N TYR A 283 1.07 17.22 -3.11
CA TYR A 283 -0.33 17.59 -2.92
C TYR A 283 -0.75 17.13 -1.53
N VAL A 284 -1.61 17.90 -0.86
CA VAL A 284 -2.05 17.61 0.50
C VAL A 284 -3.57 17.59 0.52
N ASP A 285 -4.12 16.58 1.19
CA ASP A 285 -5.54 16.36 1.31
C ASP A 285 -5.88 15.89 2.73
N ALA A 286 -7.13 16.10 3.15
CA ALA A 286 -7.57 15.75 4.50
C ALA A 286 -8.96 15.10 4.54
N SER A 287 -9.12 14.15 5.46
CA SER A 287 -10.38 13.40 5.71
C SER A 287 -11.36 14.12 6.62
#